data_AF-A0A7X3PKJ1-F1
#
_entry.id   AF-A0A7X3PKJ1-F1
#
_cell.length_a   1.000
_cell.length_b   1.000
_cell.length_c   1.000
_cell.angle_alpha   90.00
_cell.angle_beta   90.00
_cell.angle_gamma   90.00
#
_symmetry.space_group_name_H-M   'P 1'
#
loop_
_entity.id
_entity.type
_entity.pdbx_description
1 polymer ?
#
loop_
_entity_poly.entity_id
_entity_poly.type
_entity_poly.pdbx_seq_one_letter_code
_entity_poly.pdbx_strand_id
1 'polypeptide(L)'
;PGAILEVSINQEAWDALPEDLQDIVKSACGHMDSLLGAEYSARNAQFLQQLRNEGRIEIRPFPDSVIAELRLRSQEVIDELVARDESAARIYASYTAFQQQVNEWLDIGERAAVAARG
;
A
#
# COMPACT_ATOMS: atom_id res chain seq x y z
N PRO A 1 5.08 -2.57 2.32
CA PRO A 1 3.89 -3.18 1.69
C PRO A 1 2.67 -3.08 2.62
N GLY A 2 1.70 -2.24 2.26
CA GLY A 2 0.35 -2.31 2.81
C GLY A 2 -0.54 -2.93 1.74
N ALA A 3 -1.20 -4.05 2.04
CA ALA A 3 -2.23 -4.55 1.14
C ALA A 3 -3.42 -3.60 1.26
N ILE A 4 -3.72 -2.84 0.21
CA ILE A 4 -5.00 -2.15 0.08
C ILE A 4 -6.01 -3.21 -0.35
N LEU A 5 -7.14 -3.29 0.36
CA LEU A 5 -8.20 -4.21 0.01
C LEU A 5 -9.18 -3.53 -0.96
N GLU A 6 -9.78 -4.33 -1.82
CA GLU A 6 -10.79 -3.88 -2.77
C GLU A 6 -12.17 -4.39 -2.38
N VAL A 7 -13.19 -3.55 -2.59
CA VAL A 7 -14.59 -3.95 -2.60
C VAL A 7 -15.13 -3.74 -4.01
N SER A 8 -15.53 -4.82 -4.67
CA SER A 8 -16.19 -4.76 -5.97
C SER A 8 -17.70 -4.99 -5.78
N ILE A 9 -18.52 -4.19 -6.46
CA ILE A 9 -19.98 -4.25 -6.37
C ILE A 9 -20.53 -4.47 -7.78
N ASN A 10 -21.56 -5.31 -7.92
CA ASN A 10 -22.27 -5.45 -9.19
C ASN A 10 -22.91 -4.12 -9.59
N GLN A 11 -22.73 -3.73 -10.86
CA GLN A 11 -23.18 -2.42 -11.36
C GLN A 11 -24.70 -2.24 -11.26
N GLU A 12 -25.49 -3.24 -11.64
CA GLU A 12 -26.96 -3.14 -11.58
C GLU A 12 -27.47 -2.99 -10.14
N ALA A 13 -26.87 -3.74 -9.20
CA ALA A 13 -27.18 -3.62 -7.79
C ALA A 13 -26.79 -2.25 -7.22
N TRP A 14 -25.66 -1.70 -7.67
CA TRP A 14 -25.22 -0.35 -7.30
C TRP A 14 -26.16 0.72 -7.81
N ASP A 15 -26.55 0.64 -9.08
CA ASP A 15 -27.44 1.61 -9.74
C ASP A 15 -28.87 1.56 -9.20
N ALA A 16 -29.28 0.42 -8.62
CA ALA A 16 -30.56 0.26 -7.95
C ALA A 16 -30.62 0.92 -6.56
N LEU A 17 -29.48 1.29 -5.97
CA LEU A 17 -29.44 2.00 -4.70
C LEU A 17 -29.81 3.48 -4.89
N PRO A 18 -30.67 4.05 -4.02
CA PRO A 18 -30.79 5.50 -3.88
C PRO A 18 -29.45 6.16 -3.54
N GLU A 19 -29.30 7.44 -3.90
CA GLU A 19 -28.05 8.20 -3.75
C GLU A 19 -27.51 8.20 -2.32
N ASP A 20 -28.38 8.35 -1.31
CA ASP A 20 -28.00 8.34 0.10
C ASP A 20 -27.41 6.98 0.53
N LEU A 21 -27.95 5.87 0.00
CA LEU A 21 -27.40 4.54 0.28
C LEU A 21 -26.08 4.29 -0.46
N GLN A 22 -25.93 4.80 -1.68
CA GLN A 22 -24.63 4.78 -2.38
C GLN A 22 -23.56 5.53 -1.56
N ASP A 23 -23.90 6.70 -1.01
CA ASP A 23 -22.97 7.49 -0.21
C ASP A 23 -22.65 6.84 1.13
N ILE A 24 -23.60 6.17 1.76
CA ILE A 24 -23.36 5.34 2.95
C ILE A 24 -22.34 4.23 2.63
N VAL A 25 -22.48 3.54 1.49
CA VAL A 25 -21.54 2.48 1.10
C VAL A 25 -20.14 3.05 0.87
N LYS A 26 -20.00 4.14 0.11
CA LYS A 26 -18.69 4.81 -0.09
C LYS A 26 -18.04 5.20 1.25
N SER A 27 -18.83 5.77 2.15
CA SER A 27 -18.38 6.20 3.48
C SER A 27 -17.94 5.02 4.33
N ALA A 28 -18.69 3.92 4.31
CA ALA A 28 -18.33 2.69 5.01
C ALA A 28 -17.02 2.10 4.47
N CYS A 29 -16.85 2.05 3.15
CA CYS A 29 -15.59 1.60 2.52
C CYS A 29 -14.39 2.47 2.96
N GLY A 30 -14.52 3.80 2.88
CA GLY A 30 -13.44 4.71 3.31
C GLY A 30 -13.12 4.62 4.80
N HIS A 31 -14.14 4.45 5.65
CA HIS A 31 -13.95 4.23 7.08
C HIS A 31 -13.19 2.92 7.36
N MET A 32 -13.60 1.83 6.70
CA MET A 32 -12.96 0.53 6.87
C MET A 32 -11.50 0.53 6.40
N ASP A 33 -11.18 1.20 5.29
CA ASP A 33 -9.79 1.32 4.82
C ASP A 33 -8.90 2.01 5.87
N SER A 34 -9.40 3.10 6.46
CA SER A 34 -8.71 3.82 7.54
C SER A 34 -8.56 2.96 8.80
N LEU A 35 -9.62 2.26 9.21
CA LEU A 35 -9.63 1.41 10.38
C LEU A 35 -8.65 0.24 10.24
N LEU A 36 -8.66 -0.44 9.09
CA LEU A 36 -7.78 -1.58 8.82
C LEU A 36 -6.31 -1.18 8.86
N GLY A 37 -5.95 -0.03 8.29
CA GLY A 37 -4.57 0.48 8.35
C GLY A 37 -4.09 0.70 9.79
N ALA A 38 -4.94 1.26 10.64
CA ALA A 38 -4.63 1.46 12.06
C ALA A 38 -4.52 0.11 12.81
N GLU A 39 -5.45 -0.82 12.56
CA GLU A 39 -5.48 -2.12 13.21
C GLU A 39 -4.27 -2.99 12.84
N TYR A 40 -3.90 -3.04 11.55
CA TYR A 40 -2.69 -3.73 11.11
C TYR A 40 -1.44 -3.15 11.77
N SER A 41 -1.33 -1.82 11.85
CA SER A 41 -0.18 -1.17 12.47
C SER A 41 -0.03 -1.56 13.94
N ALA A 42 -1.13 -1.51 14.71
CA ALA A 42 -1.13 -1.87 16.12
C ALA A 42 -0.84 -3.36 16.35
N ARG A 43 -1.55 -4.24 15.63
CA ARG A 43 -1.42 -5.69 15.80
C ARG A 43 -0.07 -6.21 15.32
N ASN A 44 0.44 -5.76 14.17
CA ASN A 44 1.73 -6.20 13.66
C ASN A 44 2.87 -5.79 14.60
N ALA A 45 2.80 -4.60 15.21
CA ALA A 45 3.78 -4.18 16.22
C ALA A 45 3.76 -5.09 17.46
N GLN A 46 2.57 -5.45 17.95
CA GLN A 46 2.42 -6.39 19.07
C GLN A 46 2.96 -7.78 18.73
N PHE A 47 2.61 -8.33 17.57
CA PHE A 47 3.07 -9.65 17.14
C PHE A 47 4.56 -9.69 16.87
N LEU A 48 5.16 -8.63 16.33
CA LEU A 48 6.61 -8.55 16.15
C LEU A 48 7.35 -8.66 17.49
N GLN A 49 6.84 -8.02 18.54
CA GLN A 49 7.40 -8.16 19.90
C GLN A 49 7.24 -9.59 20.43
N GLN A 50 6.06 -10.20 20.24
CA GLN A 50 5.83 -11.58 20.63
C GLN A 50 6.81 -12.55 19.93
N LEU A 51 6.95 -12.45 18.60
CA LEU A 51 7.84 -13.30 17.81
C LEU A 51 9.30 -13.21 18.29
N ARG A 52 9.75 -12.00 18.65
CA ARG A 52 11.10 -11.80 19.21
C ARG A 52 11.24 -12.45 20.60
N ASN A 53 10.24 -12.32 21.46
CA ASN A 53 10.26 -12.83 22.83
C ASN A 53 10.19 -14.37 22.91
N GLU A 54 9.55 -15.01 21.93
CA GLU A 54 9.49 -16.48 21.87
C GLU A 54 10.86 -17.13 21.58
N GLY A 55 11.81 -16.39 21.01
CA GLY A 55 13.20 -16.83 20.80
C GLY A 55 13.40 -17.97 19.79
N ARG A 56 12.33 -18.46 19.15
CA ARG A 56 12.37 -19.58 18.18
C ARG A 56 12.55 -19.15 16.73
N ILE A 57 12.36 -17.86 16.44
CA ILE A 57 12.30 -17.33 15.07
C ILE A 57 13.37 -16.26 14.90
N GLU A 58 14.17 -16.39 13.84
CA GLU A 58 15.15 -15.39 13.44
C GLU A 58 14.60 -14.55 12.29
N ILE A 59 14.40 -13.25 12.54
CA ILE A 59 13.91 -12.29 11.54
C ILE A 59 15.10 -11.67 10.84
N ARG A 60 15.18 -11.83 9.51
CA ARG A 60 16.27 -11.29 8.68
C ARG A 60 15.74 -10.44 7.53
N PRO A 61 16.43 -9.34 7.17
CA PRO A 61 16.19 -8.67 5.89
C PRO A 61 16.70 -9.54 4.74
N PHE A 62 16.15 -9.34 3.54
CA PHE A 62 16.79 -9.84 2.33
C PHE A 62 18.13 -9.12 2.11
N PRO A 63 19.14 -9.80 1.53
CA PRO A 63 20.38 -9.14 1.14
C PRO A 63 20.14 -7.99 0.14
N ASP A 64 20.95 -6.93 0.22
CA ASP A 64 20.81 -5.75 -0.64
C ASP A 64 20.90 -6.10 -2.12
N SER A 65 21.77 -7.05 -2.49
CA SER A 65 21.90 -7.53 -3.87
C SER A 65 20.62 -8.19 -4.39
N VAL A 66 19.89 -8.90 -3.53
CA VAL A 66 18.60 -9.50 -3.88
C VAL A 66 17.55 -8.42 -4.07
N ILE A 67 17.49 -7.43 -3.18
CA ILE A 67 16.56 -6.30 -3.33
C ILE A 67 16.87 -5.46 -4.59
N ALA A 68 18.14 -5.24 -4.91
CA ALA A 68 18.55 -4.52 -6.10
C ALA A 68 18.12 -5.26 -7.38
N GLU A 69 18.34 -6.57 -7.45
CA GLU A 69 17.91 -7.39 -8.59
C GLU A 69 16.38 -7.42 -8.71
N LEU A 70 15.67 -7.60 -7.59
CA LEU A 70 14.20 -7.56 -7.58
C LEU A 70 13.65 -6.23 -8.09
N ARG A 71 14.27 -5.10 -7.73
CA ARG A 71 13.88 -3.78 -8.25
C ARG A 71 14.06 -3.69 -9.76
N LEU A 72 15.22 -4.12 -10.27
CA LEU A 72 15.52 -4.12 -11.70
C LEU A 72 14.49 -4.95 -12.47
N ARG A 73 14.27 -6.21 -12.06
CA ARG A 73 13.32 -7.11 -12.72
C ARG A 73 11.87 -6.63 -12.62
N SER A 74 11.49 -6.03 -11.49
CA SER A 74 10.15 -5.45 -11.34
C SER A 74 9.96 -4.28 -12.33
N GLN A 75 10.99 -3.46 -12.53
CA GLN A 75 10.92 -2.37 -13.50
C GLN A 75 10.82 -2.89 -14.94
N GLU A 76 11.60 -3.92 -15.30
CA GLU A 76 11.50 -4.55 -16.63
C GLU A 76 10.06 -5.03 -16.92
N VAL A 77 9.40 -5.70 -15.97
CA VAL A 77 8.01 -6.16 -16.13
C VAL A 77 7.03 -4.99 -16.25
N ILE A 78 7.25 -3.90 -15.51
CA ILE A 78 6.42 -2.70 -15.61
C ILE A 78 6.61 -2.05 -16.99
N ASP A 79 7.84 -1.91 -17.47
CA ASP A 79 8.16 -1.31 -18.77
C ASP A 79 7.50 -2.10 -19.90
N GLU A 80 7.56 -3.44 -19.84
CA GLU A 80 6.83 -4.31 -20.77
C GLU A 80 5.31 -4.12 -20.71
N LEU A 81 4.75 -3.95 -19.51
CA LEU A 81 3.32 -3.75 -19.31
C LEU A 81 2.84 -2.41 -19.87
N VAL A 82 3.57 -1.32 -19.61
CA VAL A 82 3.17 0.01 -20.10
C VAL A 82 3.42 0.17 -21.60
N ALA A 83 4.38 -0.54 -22.18
CA ALA A 83 4.62 -0.53 -23.62
C ALA A 83 3.49 -1.20 -24.42
N ARG A 84 2.76 -2.15 -23.80
CA ARG A 84 1.69 -2.92 -24.47
C ARG A 84 0.27 -2.48 -24.14
N ASP A 85 0.07 -1.65 -23.12
CA ASP A 85 -1.25 -1.23 -22.64
C ASP A 85 -1.26 0.27 -22.28
N GLU A 86 -2.00 1.05 -23.06
CA GLU A 86 -2.13 2.51 -22.87
C GLU A 86 -2.78 2.87 -21.51
N SER A 87 -3.73 2.07 -21.03
CA SER A 87 -4.33 2.29 -19.71
C SER A 87 -3.32 2.03 -18.61
N ALA A 88 -2.52 0.97 -18.74
CA ALA A 88 -1.43 0.70 -17.80
C ALA A 88 -0.39 1.83 -17.80
N ALA A 89 -0.01 2.34 -18.99
CA ALA A 89 0.91 3.46 -19.12
C ALA A 89 0.39 4.72 -18.40
N ARG A 90 -0.90 5.05 -18.60
CA ARG A 90 -1.55 6.18 -17.93
C ARG A 90 -1.59 6.02 -16.41
N ILE A 91 -1.97 4.82 -15.92
CA ILE A 91 -2.02 4.51 -14.48
C ILE A 91 -0.62 4.62 -13.87
N TYR A 92 0.38 4.03 -14.51
CA TYR A 92 1.76 4.06 -14.00
C TYR A 92 2.35 5.47 -13.99
N ALA A 93 2.10 6.28 -15.02
CA ALA A 93 2.51 7.68 -15.04
C ALA A 93 1.88 8.49 -13.89
N SER A 94 0.58 8.30 -13.64
CA SER A 94 -0.11 8.94 -12.51
C SER A 94 0.45 8.48 -11.17
N TYR A 95 0.67 7.17 -11.01
CA TYR A 95 1.18 6.57 -9.78
C TYR A 95 2.58 7.08 -9.45
N THR A 96 3.50 7.06 -10.42
CA THR A 96 4.90 7.48 -10.22
C THR A 96 5.02 8.97 -9.92
N ALA A 97 4.24 9.82 -10.61
CA ALA A 97 4.20 11.24 -10.32
C ALA A 97 3.74 11.53 -8.88
N PHE A 98 2.70 10.83 -8.41
CA PHE A 98 2.23 10.95 -7.03
C PHE A 98 3.25 10.40 -6.03
N GLN A 99 3.82 9.22 -6.31
CA GLN A 99 4.82 8.59 -5.45
C GLN A 99 6.03 9.49 -5.24
N GLN A 100 6.51 10.17 -6.28
CA GLN A 100 7.64 11.11 -6.16
C GLN A 100 7.30 12.25 -5.19
N GLN A 101 6.15 12.91 -5.37
CA GLN A 101 5.72 14.01 -4.51
C GLN A 101 5.59 13.59 -3.04
N VAL A 102 4.98 12.42 -2.80
CA VAL A 102 4.81 11.88 -1.45
C VAL A 102 6.16 11.49 -0.84
N ASN A 103 7.07 10.87 -1.61
CA ASN A 103 8.38 10.50 -1.09
C ASN A 103 9.18 11.72 -0.62
N GLU A 104 9.18 12.79 -1.41
CA GLU A 104 9.84 14.06 -1.07
C GLU A 104 9.29 14.65 0.25
N TRP A 105 7.96 14.64 0.43
CA TRP A 105 7.32 15.04 1.68
C TRP A 105 7.69 14.11 2.86
N LEU A 106 7.64 12.79 2.66
CA LEU A 106 7.94 11.81 3.71
C LEU A 106 9.40 11.87 4.16
N ASP A 107 10.33 12.21 3.27
CA ASP A 107 11.76 12.35 3.60
C ASP A 107 12.00 13.47 4.62
N ILE A 108 11.39 14.65 4.41
CA ILE A 108 11.54 15.79 5.33
C ILE A 108 10.65 15.70 6.57
N GLY A 109 9.53 14.98 6.47
CA GLY A 109 8.54 14.84 7.54
C GLY A 109 8.76 13.58 8.37
N GLU A 110 8.07 12.51 8.00
CA GLU A 110 7.96 11.29 8.82
C GLU A 110 9.29 10.56 8.99
N ARG A 111 10.05 10.34 7.91
CA ARG A 111 11.32 9.60 7.98
C ARG A 111 12.35 10.34 8.83
N ALA A 112 12.51 11.66 8.61
CA ALA A 112 13.36 12.50 9.45
C ALA A 112 12.92 12.48 10.92
N ALA A 113 11.61 12.59 11.18
CA ALA A 113 11.07 12.61 12.53
C ALA A 113 11.23 11.28 13.27
N VAL A 114 11.10 10.14 12.60
CA VAL A 114 11.37 8.82 13.17
C VAL A 114 12.86 8.66 13.45
N ALA A 115 13.74 9.03 12.51
CA ALA A 115 15.18 8.94 12.68
C ALA A 115 15.73 9.83 13.80
N ALA A 116 15.11 10.99 14.06
CA ALA A 116 15.51 11.89 15.13
C ALA A 116 15.02 11.46 16.53
N ARG A 117 14.00 10.60 16.61
CA ARG A 117 13.37 10.16 17.87
C ARG A 117 13.68 8.71 18.24
N GLY A 118 14.13 7.90 17.28
CA GLY A 118 14.64 6.54 17.49
C GLY A 118 16.12 6.54 17.82
#